data_AF-A0A7C2IW77-F1
#
_entry.id   AF-A0A7C2IW77-F1
#
_cell.length_a   1.000
_cell.length_b   1.000
_cell.length_c   1.000
_cell.angle_alpha   90.00
_cell.angle_beta   90.00
_cell.angle_gamma   90.00
#
_symmetry.space_group_name_H-M   'P 1'
#
loop_
_entity.id
_entity.type
_entity.pdbx_description
1 polymer ?
#
loop_
_entity_poly.entity_id
_entity_poly.type
_entity_poly.pdbx_seq_one_letter_code
_entity_poly.pdbx_strand_id
1 'polypeptide(L)'
;MKFYRQTLGKISTNYRKSDNWMSMRNMEIFNQLSSAQSDKTEKSNRIAADKCIKNPKLLNDIATGFLSADKKLQSDCIEVFTMVSENHPDLIVPLADKILPLLKNKETKTRWEAVHTLSFIADKIPEIICSILPDLQELIKKDKSAIVRDYTVDTVANFAKFDKDSSEKAFGILKMALDLWNEKHAKQVFQGFSNILDNKPAYKTDIGKITRPYLDAKKKVVVKEAKKIIKRIEKQG
;
A
#
# COMPACT_ATOMS: atom_id res chain seq x y z
N MET A 1 72.76 13.33 -13.02
CA MET A 1 71.55 14.18 -13.01
C MET A 1 70.36 13.26 -12.70
N LYS A 2 69.80 13.24 -11.47
CA LYS A 2 68.69 14.09 -10.97
C LYS A 2 67.48 13.98 -11.91
N PHE A 3 66.27 13.53 -11.58
CA PHE A 3 65.49 13.34 -10.34
C PHE A 3 64.33 12.38 -10.68
N TYR A 4 63.84 11.54 -9.75
CA TYR A 4 62.38 11.34 -9.51
C TYR A 4 62.21 10.52 -8.22
N ARG A 5 61.89 11.23 -7.13
CA ARG A 5 61.39 10.70 -5.86
C ARG A 5 59.96 11.23 -5.67
N GLN A 6 59.12 10.35 -5.14
CA GLN A 6 57.95 10.62 -4.28
C GLN A 6 56.76 11.38 -4.89
N THR A 7 55.60 10.70 -4.93
CA THR A 7 54.49 10.95 -3.99
C THR A 7 53.48 9.80 -4.06
N LEU A 8 53.54 8.89 -3.08
CA LEU A 8 52.40 8.05 -2.69
C LEU A 8 51.44 8.95 -1.91
N GLY A 9 50.42 9.47 -2.59
CA GLY A 9 49.34 10.25 -2.01
C GLY A 9 48.38 9.34 -1.23
N LYS A 10 48.20 9.64 0.05
CA LYS A 10 47.30 9.01 1.00
C LYS A 10 45.88 8.89 0.44
N ILE A 11 45.41 7.68 0.18
CA ILE A 11 43.99 7.39 0.02
C ILE A 11 43.36 7.46 1.43
N SER A 12 42.47 8.43 1.59
CA SER A 12 41.66 8.68 2.78
C SER A 12 40.91 7.43 3.23
N THR A 13 41.12 7.00 4.47
CA THR A 13 40.52 5.83 5.13
C THR A 13 39.10 6.07 5.67
N ASN A 14 38.36 7.06 5.15
CA ASN A 14 37.02 7.37 5.64
C ASN A 14 35.88 6.58 4.98
N TYR A 15 36.17 5.71 4.01
CA TYR A 15 35.16 4.96 3.24
C TYR A 15 34.67 3.64 3.88
N ARG A 16 34.94 3.38 5.17
CA ARG A 16 34.72 2.02 5.74
C ARG A 16 34.05 1.93 7.11
N LYS A 17 33.85 3.04 7.82
CA LYS A 17 33.18 3.02 9.14
C LYS A 17 31.69 3.32 9.06
N SER A 18 31.27 4.22 8.16
CA SER A 18 29.85 4.58 8.00
C SER A 18 29.00 3.39 7.54
N ASP A 19 29.49 2.73 6.50
CA ASP A 19 28.75 1.69 5.80
C ASP A 19 28.71 0.40 6.64
N ASN A 20 29.74 0.18 7.45
CA ASN A 20 29.79 -0.96 8.36
C ASN A 20 28.82 -0.78 9.54
N TRP A 21 28.66 0.43 10.09
CA TRP A 21 27.64 0.66 11.12
C TRP A 21 26.22 0.61 10.57
N MET A 22 25.98 1.14 9.36
CA MET A 22 24.67 1.07 8.69
C MET A 22 24.32 -0.40 8.40
N SER A 23 25.27 -1.16 7.88
CA SER A 23 25.13 -2.61 7.68
C SER A 23 24.86 -3.36 8.98
N MET A 24 25.49 -2.98 10.10
CA MET A 24 25.25 -3.61 11.41
C MET A 24 23.87 -3.25 12.00
N ARG A 25 23.41 -2.00 11.84
CA ARG A 25 22.05 -1.60 12.28
C ARG A 25 20.96 -2.26 11.45
N ASN A 26 21.14 -2.38 10.13
CA ASN A 26 20.22 -3.11 9.26
C ASN A 26 20.05 -4.56 9.73
N MET A 27 21.16 -5.21 10.12
CA MET A 27 21.13 -6.58 10.66
C MET A 27 20.41 -6.67 12.02
N GLU A 28 20.48 -5.62 12.86
CA GLU A 28 19.89 -5.65 14.19
C GLU A 28 18.36 -5.68 14.17
N ILE A 29 17.71 -4.91 13.29
CA ILE A 29 16.25 -4.92 13.20
C ILE A 29 15.72 -6.16 12.48
N PHE A 30 16.41 -6.67 11.45
CA PHE A 30 16.00 -7.90 10.76
C PHE A 30 16.03 -9.11 11.68
N ASN A 31 17.00 -9.18 12.59
CA ASN A 31 17.07 -10.25 13.58
C ASN A 31 15.86 -10.27 14.53
N GLN A 32 15.05 -9.21 14.59
CA GLN A 32 13.88 -9.10 15.47
C GLN A 32 12.56 -9.41 14.75
N LEU A 33 12.61 -9.70 13.45
CA LEU A 33 11.43 -10.03 12.65
C LEU A 33 11.00 -11.48 12.86
N SER A 34 9.73 -11.78 12.58
CA SER A 34 9.11 -13.06 12.89
C SER A 34 9.87 -14.25 12.31
N SER A 35 10.32 -14.17 11.05
CA SER A 35 11.08 -15.24 10.41
C SER A 35 12.44 -15.48 11.06
N ALA A 36 13.13 -14.44 11.51
CA ALA A 36 14.40 -14.55 12.22
C ALA A 36 14.23 -15.10 13.65
N GLN A 37 13.10 -14.79 14.29
CA GLN A 37 12.76 -15.25 15.64
C GLN A 37 12.07 -16.62 15.68
N SER A 38 11.81 -17.25 14.52
CA SER A 38 10.96 -18.45 14.43
C SER A 38 9.56 -18.24 15.06
N ASP A 39 9.09 -17.00 15.09
CA ASP A 39 7.77 -16.62 15.57
C ASP A 39 6.75 -16.99 14.50
N LYS A 40 5.88 -17.94 14.83
CA LYS A 40 4.78 -18.37 13.95
C LYS A 40 3.60 -17.40 13.96
N THR A 41 3.65 -16.38 14.82
CA THR A 41 2.70 -15.28 14.91
C THR A 41 3.29 -14.01 14.31
N GLU A 42 2.51 -12.94 14.31
CA GLU A 42 2.91 -11.60 13.87
C GLU A 42 3.48 -10.73 15.03
N LYS A 43 3.65 -11.28 16.23
CA LYS A 43 4.03 -10.51 17.44
C LYS A 43 5.39 -9.85 17.30
N SER A 44 6.38 -10.55 16.75
CA SER A 44 7.72 -10.02 16.54
C SER A 44 7.71 -8.85 15.54
N ASN A 45 6.95 -8.99 14.43
CA ASN A 45 6.76 -7.90 13.46
C ASN A 45 6.02 -6.70 14.09
N ARG A 46 5.01 -6.91 14.96
CA ARG A 46 4.36 -5.82 15.70
C ARG A 46 5.33 -5.06 16.61
N ILE A 47 6.20 -5.76 17.32
CA ILE A 47 7.24 -5.13 18.16
C ILE A 47 8.21 -4.31 17.30
N ALA A 48 8.59 -4.82 16.12
CA ALA A 48 9.44 -4.08 15.19
C ALA A 48 8.73 -2.83 14.63
N ALA A 49 7.43 -2.92 14.33
CA ALA A 49 6.60 -1.77 13.93
C ALA A 49 6.56 -0.69 15.03
N ASP A 50 6.34 -1.07 16.29
CA ASP A 50 6.38 -0.13 17.43
C ASP A 50 7.73 0.57 17.58
N LYS A 51 8.83 -0.14 17.30
CA LYS A 51 10.18 0.44 17.28
C LYS A 51 10.33 1.43 16.12
N CYS A 52 9.81 1.11 14.95
CA CYS A 52 9.80 2.01 13.80
C CYS A 52 8.97 3.27 14.08
N ILE A 53 7.84 3.17 14.77
CA ILE A 53 7.04 4.34 15.17
C ILE A 53 7.84 5.25 16.12
N LYS A 54 8.55 4.67 17.09
CA LYS A 54 9.40 5.42 18.03
C LYS A 54 10.66 6.00 17.39
N ASN A 55 11.20 5.32 16.36
CA ASN A 55 12.37 5.75 15.61
C ASN A 55 12.17 5.52 14.09
N PRO A 56 11.50 6.45 13.39
CA PRO A 56 11.13 6.28 11.97
C PRO A 56 12.30 6.06 11.02
N LYS A 57 13.53 6.38 11.43
CA LYS A 57 14.72 6.11 10.61
C LYS A 57 14.89 4.63 10.31
N LEU A 58 14.43 3.75 11.21
CA LEU A 58 14.47 2.29 11.05
C LEU A 58 13.64 1.79 9.86
N LEU A 59 12.66 2.57 9.39
CA LEU A 59 11.88 2.22 8.19
C LEU A 59 12.75 2.17 6.93
N ASN A 60 13.84 2.94 6.87
CA ASN A 60 14.80 2.85 5.76
C ASN A 60 15.47 1.48 5.75
N ASP A 61 15.87 1.00 6.93
CA ASP A 61 16.51 -0.29 7.12
C ASP A 61 15.53 -1.41 6.74
N ILE A 62 14.29 -1.37 7.26
CA ILE A 62 13.20 -2.28 6.88
C ILE A 62 12.98 -2.29 5.36
N ALA A 63 12.96 -1.13 4.71
CA ALA A 63 12.74 -1.03 3.26
C ALA A 63 13.86 -1.69 2.44
N THR A 64 15.10 -1.77 2.96
CA THR A 64 16.17 -2.52 2.28
C THR A 64 15.87 -4.01 2.20
N GLY A 65 15.08 -4.54 3.15
CA GLY A 65 14.62 -5.92 3.17
C GLY A 65 13.67 -6.27 2.02
N PHE A 66 13.08 -5.28 1.34
CA PHE A 66 12.28 -5.49 0.13
C PHE A 66 13.09 -6.07 -1.03
N LEU A 67 14.41 -5.91 -1.01
CA LEU A 67 15.33 -6.43 -2.02
C LEU A 67 15.92 -7.79 -1.63
N SER A 68 15.54 -8.35 -0.48
CA SER A 68 16.07 -9.63 -0.01
C SER A 68 15.69 -10.78 -0.93
N ALA A 69 16.64 -11.70 -1.16
CA ALA A 69 16.35 -12.99 -1.78
C ALA A 69 15.56 -13.93 -0.85
N ASP A 70 15.64 -13.69 0.47
CA ASP A 70 14.81 -14.40 1.44
C ASP A 70 13.39 -13.83 1.43
N LYS A 71 12.48 -14.61 0.84
CA LYS A 71 11.06 -14.29 0.72
C LYS A 71 10.38 -14.11 2.08
N LYS A 72 10.82 -14.82 3.12
CA LYS A 72 10.23 -14.67 4.46
C LYS A 72 10.59 -13.33 5.05
N LEU A 73 11.87 -12.95 4.98
CA LEU A 73 12.34 -11.62 5.39
C LEU A 73 11.63 -10.51 4.61
N GLN A 74 11.50 -10.67 3.29
CA GLN A 74 10.79 -9.69 2.47
C GLN A 74 9.33 -9.52 2.90
N SER A 75 8.64 -10.63 3.20
CA SER A 75 7.25 -10.61 3.71
C SER A 75 7.14 -9.94 5.07
N ASP A 76 8.05 -10.23 6.00
CA ASP A 76 8.08 -9.60 7.33
C ASP A 76 8.28 -8.09 7.22
N CYS A 77 9.21 -7.65 6.37
CA CYS A 77 9.50 -6.23 6.19
C CYS A 77 8.28 -5.45 5.67
N ILE A 78 7.53 -6.00 4.70
CA ILE A 78 6.34 -5.30 4.19
C ILE A 78 5.17 -5.37 5.18
N GLU A 79 5.05 -6.44 5.97
CA GLU A 79 4.07 -6.54 7.04
C GLU A 79 4.33 -5.49 8.15
N VAL A 80 5.60 -5.22 8.49
CA VAL A 80 5.96 -4.10 9.37
C VAL A 80 5.50 -2.76 8.79
N PHE A 81 5.68 -2.53 7.48
CA PHE A 81 5.18 -1.33 6.80
C PHE A 81 3.65 -1.23 6.89
N THR A 82 2.92 -2.32 6.67
CA THR A 82 1.46 -2.36 6.83
C THR A 82 1.05 -1.96 8.24
N MET A 83 1.65 -2.57 9.27
CA MET A 83 1.34 -2.29 10.68
C MET A 83 1.61 -0.83 11.07
N VAL A 84 2.71 -0.25 10.57
CA VAL A 84 3.00 1.16 10.78
C VAL A 84 1.99 2.04 10.04
N SER A 85 1.65 1.70 8.79
CA SER A 85 0.71 2.49 7.98
C SER A 85 -0.72 2.52 8.53
N GLU A 86 -1.13 1.46 9.23
CA GLU A 86 -2.48 1.35 9.83
C GLU A 86 -2.74 2.48 10.84
N ASN A 87 -1.71 2.88 11.61
CA ASN A 87 -1.85 3.88 12.68
C ASN A 87 -1.05 5.17 12.43
N HIS A 88 0.02 5.11 11.63
CA HIS A 88 0.94 6.20 11.36
C HIS A 88 1.31 6.29 9.86
N PRO A 89 0.32 6.46 8.97
CA PRO A 89 0.52 6.44 7.51
C PRO A 89 1.55 7.46 7.02
N ASP A 90 1.62 8.63 7.65
CA ASP A 90 2.56 9.70 7.26
C ASP A 90 4.03 9.29 7.38
N LEU A 91 4.37 8.29 8.20
CA LEU A 91 5.73 7.77 8.30
C LEU A 91 6.13 6.94 7.08
N ILE A 92 5.16 6.39 6.34
CA ILE A 92 5.40 5.52 5.17
C ILE A 92 5.40 6.32 3.86
N VAL A 93 4.70 7.46 3.80
CA VAL A 93 4.61 8.32 2.61
C VAL A 93 5.97 8.57 1.92
N PRO A 94 7.07 8.92 2.63
CA PRO A 94 8.37 9.18 2.00
C PRO A 94 9.04 7.94 1.38
N LEU A 95 8.52 6.74 1.66
CA LEU A 95 9.08 5.46 1.24
C LEU A 95 8.12 4.68 0.33
N ALA A 96 7.04 5.31 -0.13
CA ALA A 96 5.97 4.65 -0.87
C ALA A 96 6.44 4.07 -2.22
N ASP A 97 7.38 4.74 -2.89
CA ASP A 97 7.99 4.29 -4.14
C ASP A 97 8.68 2.93 -4.01
N LYS A 98 9.25 2.65 -2.83
CA LYS A 98 9.93 1.37 -2.53
C LYS A 98 8.96 0.19 -2.48
N ILE A 99 7.66 0.43 -2.28
CA ILE A 99 6.64 -0.62 -2.20
C ILE A 99 6.26 -1.13 -3.60
N LEU A 100 6.34 -0.28 -4.63
CA LEU A 100 5.81 -0.57 -5.96
C LEU A 100 6.32 -1.88 -6.59
N PRO A 101 7.62 -2.23 -6.50
CA PRO A 101 8.11 -3.51 -7.03
C PRO A 101 7.43 -4.74 -6.40
N LEU A 102 6.97 -4.64 -5.15
CA LEU A 102 6.33 -5.73 -4.43
C LEU A 102 4.93 -6.08 -4.96
N LEU A 103 4.29 -5.19 -5.72
CA LEU A 103 3.01 -5.45 -6.38
C LEU A 103 3.07 -6.60 -7.39
N LYS A 104 4.27 -6.90 -7.92
CA LYS A 104 4.52 -7.98 -8.89
C LYS A 104 5.19 -9.20 -8.25
N ASN A 105 5.24 -9.25 -6.93
CA ASN A 105 5.89 -10.34 -6.20
C ASN A 105 5.20 -11.69 -6.46
N LYS A 106 5.96 -12.79 -6.50
CA LYS A 106 5.37 -14.14 -6.68
C LYS A 106 4.60 -14.59 -5.43
N GLU A 107 5.01 -14.15 -4.25
CA GLU A 107 4.37 -14.49 -2.99
C GLU A 107 3.11 -13.66 -2.75
N THR A 108 1.98 -14.35 -2.57
CA THR A 108 0.68 -13.70 -2.40
C THR A 108 0.61 -12.85 -1.13
N LYS A 109 1.23 -13.29 -0.01
CA LYS A 109 1.27 -12.50 1.23
C LYS A 109 1.98 -11.16 0.99
N THR A 110 3.15 -11.19 0.35
CA THR A 110 3.90 -9.95 0.03
C THR A 110 3.10 -9.00 -0.84
N ARG A 111 2.41 -9.50 -1.89
CA ARG A 111 1.54 -8.65 -2.72
C ARG A 111 0.40 -8.05 -1.91
N TRP A 112 -0.25 -8.86 -1.06
CA TRP A 112 -1.32 -8.39 -0.17
C TRP A 112 -0.81 -7.27 0.73
N GLU A 113 0.25 -7.49 1.50
CA GLU A 113 0.79 -6.46 2.41
C GLU A 113 1.18 -5.18 1.66
N ALA A 114 1.74 -5.31 0.46
CA ALA A 114 2.09 -4.16 -0.38
C ALA A 114 0.86 -3.32 -0.76
N VAL A 115 -0.21 -3.94 -1.29
CA VAL A 115 -1.43 -3.18 -1.63
C VAL A 115 -2.18 -2.68 -0.40
N HIS A 116 -2.09 -3.39 0.73
CA HIS A 116 -2.71 -2.96 1.98
C HIS A 116 -1.99 -1.73 2.56
N THR A 117 -0.65 -1.73 2.55
CA THR A 117 0.14 -0.55 2.92
C THR A 117 -0.22 0.65 2.02
N LEU A 118 -0.29 0.44 0.70
CA LEU A 118 -0.66 1.51 -0.23
C LEU A 118 -2.08 2.03 0.01
N SER A 119 -3.02 1.17 0.40
CA SER A 119 -4.40 1.61 0.63
C SER A 119 -4.52 2.58 1.81
N PHE A 120 -3.69 2.43 2.85
CA PHE A 120 -3.64 3.35 3.99
C PHE A 120 -3.09 4.75 3.66
N ILE A 121 -2.29 4.85 2.60
CA ILE A 121 -1.63 6.11 2.22
C ILE A 121 -2.10 6.68 0.89
N ALA A 122 -3.03 6.04 0.19
CA ALA A 122 -3.38 6.35 -1.19
C ALA A 122 -3.82 7.82 -1.42
N ASP A 123 -4.52 8.43 -0.46
CA ASP A 123 -4.93 9.85 -0.53
C ASP A 123 -3.79 10.84 -0.22
N LYS A 124 -2.66 10.36 0.29
CA LYS A 124 -1.45 11.14 0.61
C LYS A 124 -0.37 11.06 -0.46
N ILE A 125 -0.47 10.08 -1.36
CA ILE A 125 0.47 9.84 -2.47
C ILE A 125 -0.24 9.77 -3.84
N PRO A 126 -1.15 10.71 -4.16
CA PRO A 126 -2.02 10.61 -5.34
C PRO A 126 -1.25 10.54 -6.66
N GLU A 127 -0.11 11.23 -6.79
CA GLU A 127 0.72 11.19 -7.99
C GLU A 127 1.31 9.79 -8.22
N ILE A 128 1.80 9.15 -7.16
CA ILE A 128 2.30 7.78 -7.21
C ILE A 128 1.16 6.82 -7.60
N ILE A 129 0.01 6.90 -6.92
CA ILE A 129 -1.13 6.03 -7.22
C ILE A 129 -1.61 6.23 -8.66
N CYS A 130 -1.69 7.48 -9.12
CA CYS A 130 -2.06 7.82 -10.50
C CYS A 130 -1.13 7.15 -11.51
N SER A 131 0.18 7.15 -11.27
CA SER A 131 1.17 6.53 -12.16
C SER A 131 1.03 5.00 -12.28
N ILE A 132 0.49 4.34 -11.25
CA ILE A 132 0.35 2.88 -11.19
C ILE A 132 -1.09 2.38 -11.40
N LEU A 133 -2.04 3.26 -11.73
CA LEU A 133 -3.43 2.85 -11.97
C LEU A 133 -3.58 1.70 -12.98
N PRO A 134 -2.79 1.61 -14.08
CA PRO A 134 -2.84 0.45 -14.97
C PRO A 134 -2.45 -0.86 -14.26
N ASP A 135 -1.43 -0.84 -13.42
CA ASP A 135 -0.98 -2.02 -12.64
C ASP A 135 -2.04 -2.41 -11.59
N LEU A 136 -2.68 -1.45 -10.91
CA LEU A 136 -3.77 -1.72 -9.97
C LEU A 136 -4.99 -2.32 -10.67
N GLN A 137 -5.34 -1.82 -11.87
CA GLN A 137 -6.42 -2.41 -12.67
C GLN A 137 -6.11 -3.86 -13.07
N GLU A 138 -4.86 -4.15 -13.42
CA GLU A 138 -4.43 -5.50 -13.77
C GLU A 138 -4.52 -6.44 -12.57
N LEU A 139 -4.10 -5.99 -11.37
CA LEU A 139 -4.26 -6.75 -10.13
C LEU A 139 -5.73 -7.06 -9.83
N ILE A 140 -6.63 -6.07 -9.96
CA ILE A 140 -8.08 -6.28 -9.80
C ILE A 140 -8.59 -7.31 -10.82
N LYS A 141 -8.12 -7.29 -12.07
CA LYS A 141 -8.60 -8.19 -13.11
C LYS A 141 -8.08 -9.62 -12.95
N LYS A 142 -6.82 -9.78 -12.55
CA LYS A 142 -6.08 -11.03 -12.77
C LYS A 142 -5.52 -11.68 -11.51
N ASP A 143 -5.35 -10.95 -10.39
CA ASP A 143 -4.81 -11.59 -9.18
C ASP A 143 -5.78 -12.66 -8.67
N LYS A 144 -5.25 -13.83 -8.33
CA LYS A 144 -6.04 -14.97 -7.87
C LYS A 144 -6.57 -14.75 -6.44
N SER A 145 -5.87 -13.98 -5.62
CA SER A 145 -6.23 -13.71 -4.24
C SER A 145 -7.33 -12.65 -4.14
N ALA A 146 -8.47 -13.02 -3.54
CA ALA A 146 -9.54 -12.06 -3.26
C ALA A 146 -9.07 -10.93 -2.34
N ILE A 147 -8.16 -11.23 -1.41
CA ILE A 147 -7.63 -10.27 -0.45
C ILE A 147 -6.75 -9.24 -1.15
N VAL A 148 -5.88 -9.66 -2.09
CA VAL A 148 -5.10 -8.72 -2.91
C VAL A 148 -6.03 -7.81 -3.68
N ARG A 149 -7.07 -8.38 -4.32
CA ARG A 149 -8.05 -7.58 -5.05
C ARG A 149 -8.82 -6.60 -4.15
N ASP A 150 -9.26 -7.03 -2.96
CA ASP A 150 -9.96 -6.18 -1.98
C ASP A 150 -9.12 -4.94 -1.66
N TYR A 151 -7.86 -5.12 -1.24
CA TYR A 151 -6.99 -4.00 -0.88
C TYR A 151 -6.55 -3.17 -2.09
N THR A 152 -6.50 -3.76 -3.28
CA THR A 152 -6.29 -3.00 -4.51
C THR A 152 -7.49 -2.08 -4.80
N VAL A 153 -8.72 -2.57 -4.60
CA VAL A 153 -9.93 -1.74 -4.72
C VAL A 153 -9.96 -0.66 -3.62
N ASP A 154 -9.57 -0.99 -2.39
CA ASP A 154 -9.44 0.01 -1.31
C ASP A 154 -8.42 1.10 -1.65
N THR A 155 -7.29 0.74 -2.26
CA THR A 155 -6.29 1.71 -2.74
C THR A 155 -6.88 2.69 -3.74
N VAL A 156 -7.63 2.18 -4.74
CA VAL A 156 -8.31 3.03 -5.73
C VAL A 156 -9.44 3.86 -5.09
N ALA A 157 -10.19 3.28 -4.16
CA ALA A 157 -11.25 3.97 -3.43
C ALA A 157 -10.70 5.12 -2.60
N ASN A 158 -9.60 4.91 -1.88
CA ASN A 158 -8.97 5.93 -1.04
C ASN A 158 -8.28 7.01 -1.89
N PHE A 159 -7.67 6.65 -3.02
CA PHE A 159 -7.16 7.62 -4.00
C PHE A 159 -8.24 8.61 -4.46
N ALA A 160 -9.48 8.15 -4.67
CA ALA A 160 -10.60 9.00 -5.07
C ALA A 160 -10.90 10.15 -4.09
N LYS A 161 -10.47 10.03 -2.82
CA LYS A 161 -10.68 11.04 -1.79
C LYS A 161 -9.82 12.29 -1.99
N PHE A 162 -8.69 12.20 -2.71
CA PHE A 162 -7.73 13.30 -2.81
C PHE A 162 -8.32 14.54 -3.48
N ASP A 163 -8.81 14.39 -4.71
CA ASP A 163 -9.40 15.50 -5.45
C ASP A 163 -10.39 15.05 -6.55
N LYS A 164 -10.83 16.02 -7.34
CA LYS A 164 -11.77 15.86 -8.44
C LYS A 164 -11.23 14.98 -9.57
N ASP A 165 -9.98 15.16 -9.95
CA ASP A 165 -9.35 14.40 -11.05
C ASP A 165 -9.12 12.94 -10.63
N SER A 166 -8.69 12.72 -9.40
CA SER A 166 -8.54 11.40 -8.79
C SER A 166 -9.88 10.66 -8.72
N SER A 167 -10.95 11.36 -8.38
CA SER A 167 -12.32 10.80 -8.40
C SER A 167 -12.75 10.32 -9.78
N GLU A 168 -12.49 11.10 -10.83
CA GLU A 168 -12.85 10.73 -12.21
C GLU A 168 -12.07 9.49 -12.69
N LYS A 169 -10.77 9.47 -12.41
CA LYS A 169 -9.90 8.33 -12.74
C LYS A 169 -10.30 7.06 -11.97
N ALA A 170 -10.64 7.21 -10.69
CA ALA A 170 -11.06 6.09 -9.84
C ALA A 170 -12.42 5.51 -10.26
N PHE A 171 -13.38 6.35 -10.67
CA PHE A 171 -14.74 5.91 -10.98
C PHE A 171 -14.79 4.76 -11.99
N GLY A 172 -14.07 4.89 -13.11
CA GLY A 172 -14.05 3.86 -14.15
C GLY A 172 -13.50 2.52 -13.65
N ILE A 173 -12.47 2.57 -12.80
CA ILE A 173 -11.82 1.39 -12.22
C ILE A 173 -12.74 0.71 -11.19
N LEU A 174 -13.38 1.49 -10.32
CA LEU A 174 -14.30 0.97 -9.30
C LEU A 174 -15.54 0.33 -9.94
N LYS A 175 -16.10 0.96 -10.98
CA LYS A 175 -17.19 0.37 -11.77
C LYS A 175 -16.76 -0.95 -12.41
N MET A 176 -15.58 -0.98 -13.03
CA MET A 176 -15.02 -2.19 -13.63
C MET A 176 -14.80 -3.31 -12.60
N ALA A 177 -14.33 -2.99 -11.39
CA ALA A 177 -14.16 -3.96 -10.31
C ALA A 177 -15.50 -4.60 -9.89
N LEU A 178 -16.55 -3.80 -9.82
CA LEU A 178 -17.91 -4.25 -9.51
C LEU A 178 -18.50 -5.13 -10.62
N ASP A 179 -18.33 -4.72 -11.89
CA ASP A 179 -18.83 -5.46 -13.06
C ASP A 179 -18.15 -6.84 -13.18
N LEU A 180 -16.83 -6.92 -12.94
CA LEU A 180 -16.07 -8.18 -13.07
C LEU A 180 -16.33 -9.19 -11.96
N TRP A 181 -16.47 -8.71 -10.72
CA TRP A 181 -16.50 -9.56 -9.54
C TRP A 181 -17.86 -9.57 -8.83
N ASN A 182 -18.87 -8.96 -9.45
CA ASN A 182 -20.22 -8.82 -8.92
C ASN A 182 -20.16 -8.24 -7.49
N GLU A 183 -20.90 -8.82 -6.55
CA GLU A 183 -20.98 -8.32 -5.18
C GLU A 183 -19.75 -8.58 -4.28
N LYS A 184 -18.67 -9.21 -4.78
CA LYS A 184 -17.51 -9.61 -3.94
C LYS A 184 -16.78 -8.41 -3.35
N HIS A 185 -16.51 -7.40 -4.17
CA HIS A 185 -15.74 -6.20 -3.79
C HIS A 185 -16.66 -4.98 -3.61
N ALA A 186 -17.98 -5.20 -3.51
CA ALA A 186 -18.97 -4.13 -3.49
C ALA A 186 -18.82 -3.19 -2.28
N LYS A 187 -18.40 -3.69 -1.12
CA LYS A 187 -18.13 -2.86 0.06
C LYS A 187 -17.08 -1.78 -0.26
N GLN A 188 -15.95 -2.19 -0.82
CA GLN A 188 -14.83 -1.32 -1.16
C GLN A 188 -15.21 -0.37 -2.30
N VAL A 189 -15.90 -0.87 -3.32
CA VAL A 189 -16.43 -0.03 -4.42
C VAL A 189 -17.37 1.05 -3.89
N PHE A 190 -18.29 0.71 -2.98
CA PHE A 190 -19.23 1.68 -2.41
C PHE A 190 -18.54 2.69 -1.49
N GLN A 191 -17.48 2.31 -0.77
CA GLN A 191 -16.62 3.28 -0.10
C GLN A 191 -16.01 4.28 -1.10
N GLY A 192 -15.47 3.78 -2.22
CA GLY A 192 -14.94 4.63 -3.28
C GLY A 192 -15.99 5.55 -3.91
N PHE A 193 -17.22 5.05 -4.12
CA PHE A 193 -18.34 5.88 -4.55
C PHE A 193 -18.69 6.97 -3.53
N SER A 194 -18.62 6.68 -2.23
CA SER A 194 -18.80 7.72 -1.21
C SER A 194 -17.74 8.83 -1.33
N ASN A 195 -16.46 8.44 -1.48
CA ASN A 195 -15.35 9.38 -1.65
C ASN A 195 -15.51 10.23 -2.92
N ILE A 196 -15.94 9.61 -4.03
CA ILE A 196 -16.25 10.32 -5.28
C ILE A 196 -17.38 11.33 -5.07
N LEU A 197 -18.42 10.98 -4.31
CA LEU A 197 -19.52 11.92 -4.03
C LEU A 197 -19.12 13.09 -3.13
N ASP A 198 -18.05 12.98 -2.34
CA ASP A 198 -17.49 14.12 -1.59
C ASP A 198 -16.85 15.15 -2.55
N ASN A 199 -16.12 14.69 -3.58
CA ASN A 199 -15.37 15.56 -4.50
C ASN A 199 -16.14 15.95 -5.78
N LYS A 200 -17.00 15.07 -6.28
CA LYS A 200 -17.81 15.23 -7.50
C LYS A 200 -19.27 14.79 -7.31
N PRO A 201 -20.11 15.64 -6.71
CA PRO A 201 -21.56 15.40 -6.59
C PRO A 201 -22.30 15.16 -7.92
N ALA A 202 -21.72 15.56 -9.06
CA ALA A 202 -22.28 15.28 -10.39
C ALA A 202 -22.45 13.78 -10.68
N TYR A 203 -21.66 12.91 -10.02
CA TYR A 203 -21.75 11.45 -10.19
C TYR A 203 -22.94 10.79 -9.48
N LYS A 204 -23.76 11.55 -8.72
CA LYS A 204 -24.94 11.02 -8.00
C LYS A 204 -25.84 10.16 -8.87
N THR A 205 -26.17 10.63 -10.08
CA THR A 205 -27.08 9.92 -10.98
C THR A 205 -26.50 8.57 -11.40
N ASP A 206 -25.23 8.55 -11.80
CA ASP A 206 -24.58 7.33 -12.30
C ASP A 206 -24.29 6.34 -11.17
N ILE A 207 -23.76 6.82 -10.04
CA ILE A 207 -23.57 6.01 -8.84
C ILE A 207 -24.92 5.45 -8.36
N GLY A 208 -25.97 6.26 -8.34
CA GLY A 208 -27.31 5.82 -7.98
C GLY A 208 -27.83 4.69 -8.88
N LYS A 209 -27.68 4.83 -10.20
CA LYS A 209 -28.05 3.78 -11.16
C LYS A 209 -27.26 2.49 -10.94
N ILE A 210 -25.95 2.58 -10.72
CA ILE A 210 -25.06 1.43 -10.49
C ILE A 210 -25.36 0.73 -9.16
N THR A 211 -25.66 1.49 -8.10
CA THR A 211 -25.85 0.95 -6.75
C THR A 211 -27.25 0.37 -6.52
N ARG A 212 -28.30 0.89 -7.16
CA ARG A 212 -29.70 0.44 -6.93
C ARG A 212 -29.91 -1.08 -7.06
N PRO A 213 -29.37 -1.79 -8.06
CA PRO A 213 -29.51 -3.25 -8.16
C PRO A 213 -29.00 -4.01 -6.92
N TYR A 214 -28.07 -3.42 -6.14
CA TYR A 214 -27.50 -4.05 -4.96
C TYR A 214 -28.36 -3.88 -3.69
N LEU A 215 -29.50 -3.20 -3.76
CA LEU A 215 -30.49 -3.16 -2.68
C LEU A 215 -31.15 -4.53 -2.45
N ASP A 216 -31.18 -5.37 -3.48
CA ASP A 216 -31.71 -6.74 -3.46
C ASP A 216 -30.60 -7.80 -3.58
N ALA A 217 -29.35 -7.42 -3.27
CA ALA A 217 -28.20 -8.33 -3.30
C ALA A 217 -28.36 -9.52 -2.34
N LYS A 218 -27.73 -10.65 -2.66
CA LYS A 218 -27.81 -11.88 -1.85
C LYS A 218 -27.18 -11.67 -0.47
N LYS A 219 -26.08 -10.93 -0.40
CA LYS A 219 -25.36 -10.66 0.84
C LYS A 219 -25.96 -9.45 1.57
N LYS A 220 -26.45 -9.67 2.79
CA LYS A 220 -26.97 -8.62 3.68
C LYS A 220 -25.99 -7.46 3.90
N VAL A 221 -24.69 -7.74 3.96
CA VAL A 221 -23.66 -6.70 4.08
C VAL A 221 -23.63 -5.79 2.86
N VAL A 222 -23.80 -6.33 1.66
CA VAL A 222 -23.82 -5.56 0.41
C VAL A 222 -25.07 -4.70 0.34
N VAL A 223 -26.23 -5.26 0.69
CA VAL A 223 -27.49 -4.50 0.81
C VAL A 223 -27.35 -3.34 1.79
N LYS A 224 -26.71 -3.55 2.94
CA LYS A 224 -26.46 -2.51 3.94
C LYS A 224 -25.60 -1.38 3.37
N GLU A 225 -24.51 -1.70 2.69
CA GLU A 225 -23.63 -0.69 2.09
C GLU A 225 -24.32 0.04 0.93
N ALA A 226 -25.08 -0.65 0.07
CA ALA A 226 -25.87 -0.03 -1.00
C ALA A 226 -26.88 0.98 -0.44
N LYS A 227 -27.62 0.62 0.62
CA LYS A 227 -28.57 1.51 1.31
C LYS A 227 -27.90 2.78 1.83
N LYS A 228 -26.67 2.71 2.35
CA LYS A 228 -25.93 3.90 2.82
C LYS A 228 -25.66 4.87 1.67
N ILE A 229 -25.25 4.37 0.50
CA ILE A 229 -24.97 5.21 -0.67
C ILE A 229 -26.25 5.84 -1.22
N ILE A 230 -27.34 5.08 -1.35
CA ILE A 230 -28.63 5.63 -1.81
C ILE A 230 -29.13 6.73 -0.86
N LYS A 231 -29.11 6.47 0.45
CA LYS A 231 -29.48 7.48 1.46
C LYS A 231 -28.59 8.72 1.40
N ARG A 232 -27.29 8.56 1.11
CA ARG A 232 -26.35 9.67 0.96
C ARG A 232 -26.70 10.52 -0.27
N ILE A 233 -27.02 9.90 -1.40
CA ILE A 233 -27.44 10.60 -2.63
C ILE A 233 -28.71 11.41 -2.36
N GLU A 234 -29.70 10.82 -1.69
CA GLU A 234 -30.97 11.48 -1.35
C GLU A 234 -30.79 12.67 -0.42
N LYS A 235 -29.85 12.62 0.52
CA LYS A 235 -29.54 13.74 1.44
C LYS A 235 -28.81 14.91 0.80
N GLN A 236 -28.09 14.66 -0.29
CA GLN A 236 -27.32 15.69 -0.98
C GLN A 236 -28.14 16.38 -2.09
N GLY A 237 -29.30 15.85 -2.45
CA GLY A 237 -30.24 16.47 -3.40
C GLY A 237 -31.16 17.46 -2.69
#